data_AF-A0A2K1STL6-F1
#
_entry.id   AF-A0A2K1STL6-F1
#
_cell.length_a   1.000
_cell.length_b   1.000
_cell.length_c   1.000
_cell.angle_alpha   90.00
_cell.angle_beta   90.00
_cell.angle_gamma   90.00
#
_symmetry.space_group_name_H-M   'P 1'
#
loop_
_entity.id
_entity.type
_entity.pdbx_description
1 polymer ?
#
loop_
_entity_poly.entity_id
_entity_poly.type
_entity_poly.pdbx_seq_one_letter_code
_entity_poly.pdbx_strand_id
1 'polypeptide(L)'
;MSEINSKKLTPPKPPIMPTEDIACSPKTSQEVLWYIAQNIPHLRKWIIANTSADARLLEYISQQGGPDVRHSFNVLFESYDYMHRNIK
;
A
#
# COMPACT_ATOMS: atom_id res chain seq x y z
N MET A 1 -23.95 32.46 -5.47
CA MET A 1 -23.08 31.37 -5.97
C MET A 1 -22.51 30.62 -4.78
N SER A 2 -22.96 29.38 -4.64
CA SER A 2 -22.46 28.24 -3.84
C SER A 2 -21.98 28.46 -2.39
N GLU A 3 -22.86 28.14 -1.44
CA GLU A 3 -22.54 27.72 -0.08
C GLU A 3 -21.60 26.51 -0.11
N ILE A 4 -20.39 26.68 0.42
CA ILE A 4 -19.49 25.59 0.77
C ILE A 4 -20.12 24.82 1.94
N ASN A 5 -20.74 23.70 1.61
CA ASN A 5 -21.34 22.76 2.52
C ASN A 5 -20.26 22.20 3.47
N SER A 6 -20.09 22.83 4.64
CA SER A 6 -19.20 22.39 5.71
C SER A 6 -19.81 21.16 6.39
N LYS A 7 -19.80 20.02 5.68
CA LYS A 7 -20.16 18.72 6.25
C LYS A 7 -19.17 18.40 7.36
N LYS A 8 -19.56 18.60 8.62
CA LYS A 8 -18.76 18.21 9.79
C LYS A 8 -18.45 16.71 9.67
N LEU A 9 -17.18 16.38 9.40
CA LEU A 9 -16.71 15.00 9.44
C LEU A 9 -16.67 14.57 10.91
N THR A 10 -17.55 13.66 11.31
CA THR A 10 -17.43 13.00 12.61
C THR A 10 -16.25 12.04 12.55
N PRO A 11 -15.40 11.98 13.61
CA PRO A 11 -14.25 11.08 13.62
C PRO A 11 -14.71 9.62 13.42
N PRO A 12 -13.90 8.79 12.76
CA PRO A 12 -14.22 7.37 12.58
C PRO A 12 -14.37 6.68 13.94
N LYS A 13 -15.28 5.70 14.01
CA LYS A 13 -15.43 4.89 15.22
C LYS A 13 -14.17 4.05 15.43
N PRO A 14 -13.61 4.00 16.65
CA PRO A 14 -12.46 3.15 16.94
C PRO A 14 -12.81 1.65 16.84
N PRO A 15 -11.84 0.78 16.52
CA PRO A 15 -10.44 1.10 16.20
C PRO A 15 -10.29 1.64 14.78
N ILE A 16 -9.35 2.58 14.60
CA ILE A 16 -8.98 3.06 13.26
C ILE A 16 -8.30 1.91 12.52
N MET A 17 -8.93 1.43 11.44
CA MET A 17 -8.39 0.36 10.61
C MET A 17 -7.43 0.95 9.57
N PRO A 18 -6.31 0.29 9.27
CA PRO A 18 -5.49 0.65 8.13
C PRO A 18 -6.29 0.59 6.82
N THR A 19 -6.02 1.53 5.92
CA THR A 19 -6.65 1.63 4.59
C THR A 19 -5.62 1.42 3.49
N GLU A 20 -6.09 1.37 2.24
CA GLU A 20 -5.23 1.31 1.05
C GLU A 20 -4.26 2.52 0.99
N ASP A 21 -4.77 3.72 1.26
CA ASP A 21 -3.97 4.96 1.30
C ASP A 21 -2.86 4.90 2.35
N ILE A 22 -3.14 4.28 3.51
CA ILE A 22 -2.12 4.07 4.54
C ILE A 22 -1.10 3.03 4.05
N ALA A 23 -1.55 1.93 3.45
CA ALA A 23 -0.67 0.86 3.01
C ALA A 23 0.31 1.31 1.90
N CYS A 24 -0.09 2.18 0.98
CA CYS A 24 0.76 2.67 -0.12
C CYS A 24 1.51 3.97 0.19
N SER A 25 1.17 4.68 1.28
CA SER A 25 1.79 5.96 1.63
C SER A 25 3.28 5.79 2.03
N PRO A 26 4.20 6.59 1.44
CA PRO A 26 5.62 6.56 1.82
C PRO A 26 5.90 7.11 3.21
N LYS A 27 4.88 7.70 3.87
CA LYS A 27 4.98 8.22 5.25
C LYS A 27 4.60 7.16 6.30
N THR A 28 4.13 6.00 5.87
CA THR A 28 3.72 4.93 6.78
C THR A 28 4.95 4.24 7.36
N SER A 29 5.02 4.09 8.68
CA SER A 29 6.16 3.48 9.34
C SER A 29 6.26 1.98 9.03
N GLN A 30 7.48 1.42 9.08
CA GLN A 30 7.70 -0.01 8.86
C GLN A 30 6.88 -0.87 9.82
N GLU A 31 6.74 -0.48 11.08
CA GLU A 31 5.93 -1.19 12.07
C GLU A 31 4.47 -1.33 11.61
N VAL A 32 3.87 -0.25 11.10
CA VAL A 32 2.49 -0.29 10.59
C VAL A 32 2.40 -1.15 9.33
N LEU A 33 3.39 -1.07 8.44
CA LEU A 33 3.42 -1.91 7.24
C LEU A 33 3.52 -3.40 7.59
N TRP A 34 4.37 -3.77 8.56
CA TRP A 34 4.46 -5.15 9.07
C TRP A 34 3.15 -5.60 9.71
N TYR A 35 2.49 -4.74 10.49
CA TYR A 35 1.17 -5.02 11.05
C TYR A 35 0.14 -5.31 9.95
N ILE A 36 0.08 -4.47 8.90
CA ILE A 36 -0.83 -4.68 7.76
C ILE A 36 -0.50 -6.01 7.06
N ALA A 37 0.78 -6.29 6.79
CA ALA A 37 1.20 -7.49 6.08
C ALA A 37 0.82 -8.77 6.84
N GLN A 38 0.95 -8.77 8.17
CA GLN A 38 0.64 -9.94 8.99
C GLN A 38 -0.86 -10.12 9.21
N ASN A 39 -1.60 -9.02 9.41
CA ASN A 39 -2.98 -9.09 9.93
C ASN A 39 -4.07 -8.81 8.89
N ILE A 40 -3.74 -8.18 7.75
CA ILE A 40 -4.73 -7.67 6.80
C ILE A 40 -4.37 -8.11 5.36
N PRO A 41 -4.61 -9.39 4.98
CA PRO A 41 -4.15 -9.95 3.72
C PRO A 41 -4.59 -9.21 2.46
N HIS A 42 -5.80 -8.64 2.44
CA HIS A 42 -6.33 -7.91 1.29
C HIS A 42 -5.61 -6.56 1.03
N LEU A 43 -4.85 -6.05 2.01
CA LEU A 43 -4.08 -4.81 1.86
C LEU A 43 -2.62 -5.04 1.42
N ARG A 44 -2.11 -6.29 1.46
CA ARG A 44 -0.72 -6.60 1.10
C ARG A 44 -0.32 -6.10 -0.28
N LYS A 45 -1.23 -6.18 -1.25
CA LYS A 45 -0.99 -5.68 -2.62
C LYS A 45 -0.64 -4.20 -2.68
N TRP A 46 -1.21 -3.39 -1.78
CA TRP A 46 -0.96 -1.95 -1.73
C TRP A 46 0.40 -1.61 -1.12
N ILE A 47 0.92 -2.47 -0.24
CA ILE A 47 2.30 -2.32 0.29
C ILE A 47 3.34 -2.45 -0.83
N ILE A 48 3.08 -3.24 -1.87
CA ILE A 48 4.01 -3.39 -3.01
C ILE A 48 4.23 -2.06 -3.74
N ALA A 49 3.23 -1.19 -3.76
CA ALA A 49 3.33 0.16 -4.32
C ALA A 49 3.95 1.18 -3.34
N ASN A 50 4.22 0.80 -2.09
CA ASN A 50 4.80 1.68 -1.09
C ASN A 50 6.31 1.81 -1.30
N THR A 51 6.76 2.99 -1.70
CA THR A 51 8.18 3.26 -1.97
C THR A 51 9.07 3.26 -0.73
N SER A 52 8.48 3.26 0.47
CA SER A 52 9.21 3.10 1.74
C SER A 52 9.31 1.65 2.20
N ALA A 53 8.55 0.71 1.62
CA ALA A 53 8.59 -0.70 2.02
C ALA A 53 9.97 -1.30 1.74
N ASP A 54 10.56 -1.93 2.76
CA ASP A 54 11.87 -2.54 2.61
C ASP A 54 11.80 -3.90 1.90
N ALA A 55 12.97 -4.38 1.47
CA ALA A 55 13.07 -5.65 0.74
C ALA A 55 12.60 -6.86 1.55
N ARG A 56 12.81 -6.87 2.89
CA ARG A 56 12.41 -7.99 3.75
C ARG A 56 10.89 -8.11 3.85
N LEU A 57 10.21 -6.97 3.94
CA LEU A 57 8.76 -6.90 3.95
C LEU A 57 8.17 -7.37 2.61
N LEU A 58 8.74 -6.91 1.49
CA LEU A 58 8.30 -7.35 0.16
C LEU A 58 8.54 -8.85 -0.05
N GLU A 59 9.68 -9.37 0.40
CA GLU A 59 9.96 -10.81 0.38
C GLU A 59 8.92 -11.60 1.18
N TYR A 60 8.64 -11.17 2.41
CA TYR A 60 7.59 -11.78 3.25
C TYR A 60 6.24 -11.79 2.52
N ILE A 61 5.82 -10.66 1.93
CA ILE A 61 4.55 -10.58 1.19
C ILE A 61 4.53 -11.52 -0.02
N SER A 62 5.64 -11.65 -0.73
CA SER A 62 5.72 -12.56 -1.89
C SER A 62 5.54 -14.03 -1.48
N GLN A 63 6.02 -14.42 -0.30
CA GLN A 63 5.88 -15.77 0.25
C GLN A 63 4.47 -16.01 0.81
N GLN A 64 3.92 -15.06 1.55
CA GLN A 64 2.60 -15.20 2.17
C GLN A 64 1.44 -15.06 1.17
N GLY A 65 1.67 -14.38 0.05
CA GLY A 65 0.65 -14.10 -0.95
C GLY A 65 -0.52 -13.26 -0.41
N GLY A 66 -1.68 -13.41 -1.03
CA GLY A 66 -2.89 -12.64 -0.74
C GLY A 66 -3.61 -12.25 -2.04
N PRO A 67 -4.81 -11.67 -1.94
CA PRO A 67 -5.54 -11.18 -3.11
C PRO A 67 -4.66 -10.22 -3.94
N ASP A 68 -4.50 -10.55 -5.22
CA ASP A 68 -3.76 -9.79 -6.25
C ASP A 68 -2.26 -9.51 -5.97
N VAL A 69 -1.65 -10.14 -4.96
CA VAL A 69 -0.24 -9.92 -4.63
C VAL A 69 0.69 -10.26 -5.80
N ARG A 70 0.48 -11.42 -6.43
CA ARG A 70 1.29 -11.85 -7.59
C ARG A 70 1.15 -10.88 -8.76
N HIS A 71 -0.07 -10.46 -9.07
CA HIS A 71 -0.32 -9.51 -10.15
C HIS A 71 0.36 -8.17 -9.88
N SER A 72 0.28 -7.69 -8.64
CA SER A 72 0.87 -6.41 -8.24
C SER A 72 2.40 -6.42 -8.32
N PHE A 73 3.06 -7.53 -7.96
CA PHE A 73 4.49 -7.71 -8.20
C PHE A 73 4.84 -7.70 -9.69
N ASN A 74 4.05 -8.37 -10.54
CA ASN A 74 4.29 -8.33 -11.99
C ASN A 74 4.22 -6.89 -12.52
N VAL A 75 3.22 -6.11 -12.11
CA VAL A 75 3.10 -4.69 -12.49
C VAL A 75 4.30 -3.87 -12.01
N LEU A 76 4.78 -4.13 -10.78
CA LEU A 76 5.99 -3.48 -10.25
C LEU A 76 7.21 -3.80 -11.13
N PHE A 77 7.43 -5.08 -11.47
CA PHE A 77 8.57 -5.49 -12.31
C PHE A 77 8.47 -4.95 -13.74
N GLU A 78 7.29 -4.98 -14.35
CA GLU A 78 7.05 -4.39 -15.68
C GLU A 78 7.36 -2.89 -15.69
N SER A 79 6.98 -2.16 -14.62
CA SER A 79 7.32 -0.75 -14.44
C SER A 79 8.84 -0.54 -14.36
N TYR A 80 9.55 -1.35 -13.56
CA TYR A 80 11.01 -1.30 -13.48
C TYR A 80 11.67 -1.57 -14.83
N ASP A 81 11.24 -2.60 -15.56
CA ASP A 81 11.78 -2.95 -16.87
C ASP A 81 11.50 -1.86 -17.92
N TYR A 82 10.34 -1.19 -17.82
CA TYR A 82 10.01 -0.06 -18.67
C TYR A 82 10.96 1.12 -18.41
N MET A 83 11.20 1.46 -17.13
CA MET A 83 12.10 2.57 -16.78
C MET A 83 13.53 2.30 -17.23
N HIS A 84 14.05 1.08 -17.04
CA HIS A 84 15.41 0.74 -17.48
C HIS A 84 15.60 0.77 -19.00
N ARG A 85 14.55 0.50 -19.79
CA ARG A 85 14.61 0.51 -21.26
C ARG A 85 14.50 1.90 -21.87
N ASN A 86 13.80 2.83 -21.22
CA ASN A 86 13.45 4.14 -21.78
C ASN A 86 14.25 5.32 -21.21
N ILE A 87 15.11 5.10 -20.20
CA ILE A 87 16.00 6.13 -19.64
C ILE A 87 17.43 5.94 -20.21
N LYS A 88 17.55 5.77 -21.53
CA LYS A 88 18.81 5.84 -22.27
C LYS A 88 18.90 7.14 -23.05
#